data_AF-V5TNQ3-F1
#
_entry.id   AF-V5TNQ3-F1
#
_cell.length_a   1.000
_cell.length_b   1.000
_cell.length_c   1.000
_cell.angle_alpha   90.00
_cell.angle_beta   90.00
_cell.angle_gamma   90.00
#
_symmetry.space_group_name_H-M   'P 1'
#
loop_
_entity.id
_entity.type
_entity.pdbx_description
1 polymer ?
#
loop_
_entity_poly.entity_id
_entity_poly.type
_entity_poly.pdbx_seq_one_letter_code
_entity_poly.pdbx_strand_id
1 'polypeptide(L)' 'MDNDLKERMESHPEINWSEITRQAIEEKIEALEVMDELTSESNLTESDVQEIADKINDSGRKRVDEESA' A
#
# COMPACT_ATOMS: atom_id res chain seq x y z
N MET A 1 1.55 -8.04 22.82
CA MET A 1 0.86 -6.74 22.98
C MET A 1 1.64 -5.95 24.00
N ASP A 2 1.81 -4.66 23.78
CA ASP A 2 2.38 -3.78 24.80
C ASP A 2 1.47 -3.83 26.04
N ASN A 3 2.03 -4.13 27.21
CA ASN A 3 1.25 -4.29 28.44
C ASN A 3 0.54 -2.99 28.81
N ASP A 4 1.10 -1.83 28.47
CA ASP A 4 0.51 -0.52 28.72
C ASP A 4 -0.81 -0.33 27.95
N LEU A 5 -0.83 -0.73 26.67
CA LEU A 5 -2.03 -0.64 25.84
C LEU A 5 -3.15 -1.54 26.37
N LYS A 6 -2.79 -2.75 26.81
CA LYS A 6 -3.75 -3.71 27.35
C LYS A 6 -4.40 -3.18 28.64
N GLU A 7 -3.62 -2.65 29.57
CA GLU A 7 -4.16 -2.04 30.80
C GLU A 7 -5.12 -0.88 30.50
N ARG A 8 -4.75 -0.03 29.53
CA ARG A 8 -5.62 1.07 29.08
C ARG A 8 -6.92 0.56 28.46
N MET A 9 -6.88 -0.50 27.65
CA MET A 9 -8.09 -1.11 27.10
C MET A 9 -8.98 -1.72 28.20
N GLU A 10 -8.38 -2.43 29.15
CA GLU A 10 -9.10 -3.02 30.29
C GLU A 10 -9.76 -1.97 31.19
N SER A 11 -9.21 -0.75 31.24
CA SER A 11 -9.83 0.39 31.95
C SER A 11 -11.14 0.91 31.31
N HIS A 12 -11.43 0.50 30.07
CA HIS A 12 -12.63 0.84 29.30
C HIS A 12 -13.48 -0.40 28.99
N PRO A 13 -14.13 -1.02 29.99
CA PRO A 13 -14.93 -2.23 29.80
C PRO A 13 -16.23 -2.01 29.01
N GLU A 14 -16.67 -0.76 28.86
CA GLU A 14 -17.82 -0.37 28.04
C GLU A 14 -17.58 -0.58 26.54
N ILE A 15 -16.31 -0.74 26.13
CA ILE A 15 -15.91 -0.93 24.75
C ILE A 15 -15.72 -2.43 24.47
N ASN A 16 -16.40 -2.93 23.43
CA ASN A 16 -16.17 -4.29 22.95
C ASN A 16 -14.90 -4.36 22.08
N TRP A 17 -13.74 -4.38 22.73
CA TRP A 17 -12.44 -4.40 22.06
C TRP A 17 -12.22 -5.60 21.12
N SER A 18 -12.83 -6.75 21.44
CA SER A 18 -12.75 -7.93 20.58
C SER A 18 -13.40 -7.68 19.21
N GLU A 19 -14.48 -6.91 19.20
CA GLU A 19 -15.21 -6.58 17.98
C GLU A 19 -14.48 -5.52 17.15
N ILE A 20 -13.94 -4.47 17.81
CA ILE A 20 -13.11 -3.47 17.13
C ILE A 20 -11.89 -4.13 16.48
N THR A 21 -11.25 -5.06 17.19
CA THR A 21 -10.10 -5.79 16.66
C THR A 21 -10.50 -6.66 15.46
N ARG A 22 -11.65 -7.33 15.53
CA ARG A 22 -12.17 -8.14 14.42
C ARG A 22 -12.38 -7.30 13.17
N GLN A 23 -13.05 -6.16 13.31
CA GLN A 23 -13.34 -5.24 12.19
C GLN A 23 -12.06 -4.70 11.57
N ALA A 24 -11.10 -4.25 12.38
CA ALA A 24 -9.81 -3.76 11.87
C ALA A 24 -9.01 -4.83 11.11
N ILE A 25 -9.11 -6.10 11.52
CA ILE A 25 -8.49 -7.22 10.80
C ILE A 25 -9.23 -7.50 9.50
N GLU A 26 -10.56 -7.53 9.52
CA GLU A 26 -11.41 -7.77 8.35
C GLU A 26 -11.15 -6.73 7.25
N GLU A 27 -11.19 -5.43 7.60
CA GLU A 27 -10.86 -4.34 6.67
C GLU A 27 -9.46 -4.49 6.05
N LYS A 28 -8.48 -4.95 6.84
CA LYS A 28 -7.11 -5.14 6.34
C LYS A 28 -7.01 -6.33 5.39
N ILE A 29 -7.75 -7.41 5.66
CA ILE A 29 -7.82 -8.58 4.78
C ILE A 29 -8.47 -8.20 3.46
N GLU A 30 -9.63 -7.53 3.47
CA GLU A 30 -10.30 -7.09 2.24
C GLU A 30 -9.38 -6.20 1.39
N ALA A 31 -8.65 -5.27 2.02
CA ALA A 31 -7.68 -4.43 1.31
C ALA A 31 -6.55 -5.24 0.66
N LEU A 32 -6.06 -6.29 1.33
CA LEU A 32 -5.03 -7.17 0.79
C LEU A 32 -5.58 -8.03 -0.36
N GLU A 33 -6.78 -8.57 -0.22
CA GLU A 33 -7.44 -9.37 -1.26
C GLU A 33 -7.67 -8.56 -2.54
N VAL A 34 -8.12 -7.29 -2.41
CA VAL A 34 -8.24 -6.37 -3.55
C VAL A 34 -6.88 -6.07 -4.18
N MET A 35 -5.83 -5.87 -3.38
CA MET A 35 -4.47 -5.67 -3.90
C MET A 35 -3.97 -6.92 -4.65
N ASP A 36 -4.18 -8.11 -4.10
CA ASP A 36 -3.81 -9.37 -4.72
C ASP A 36 -4.60 -9.58 -6.02
N GLU A 37 -5.91 -9.30 -6.06
CA GLU A 37 -6.70 -9.34 -7.30
C GLU A 37 -6.14 -8.38 -8.36
N LEU A 38 -5.89 -7.12 -8.01
CA LEU A 38 -5.37 -6.11 -8.93
C LEU A 38 -3.96 -6.44 -9.45
N THR A 39 -3.16 -7.14 -8.64
CA THR A 39 -1.78 -7.49 -9.00
C THR A 39 -1.63 -8.91 -9.55
N SER A 40 -2.68 -9.74 -9.49
CA SER A 40 -2.66 -11.16 -9.90
C SER A 40 -2.28 -11.38 -11.36
N GLU A 41 -2.67 -10.45 -12.25
CA GLU A 41 -2.35 -10.49 -13.68
C GLU A 41 -1.04 -9.72 -14.01
N SER A 42 -0.49 -9.00 -13.03
CA SER A 42 0.69 -8.15 -13.20
C SER A 42 1.96 -8.96 -13.00
N ASN A 43 2.66 -9.24 -14.10
CA ASN A 43 4.00 -9.85 -14.06
C ASN A 43 5.11 -8.80 -13.97
N LEU A 44 4.83 -7.65 -13.35
CA LEU A 44 5.77 -6.52 -13.29
C LEU A 44 7.05 -6.94 -12.54
N THR A 45 8.13 -7.05 -13.30
CA THR A 45 9.47 -7.36 -12.81
C THR A 45 10.28 -6.10 -12.55
N GLU A 46 11.40 -6.22 -11.83
CA GLU A 46 12.36 -5.11 -11.68
C GLU A 46 12.85 -4.58 -13.04
N SER A 47 12.95 -5.46 -14.05
CA SER A 47 13.31 -5.07 -15.42
C SER A 47 12.24 -4.18 -16.06
N ASP A 48 10.96 -4.47 -15.82
CA ASP A 48 9.85 -3.66 -16.35
C ASP A 48 9.83 -2.27 -15.70
N VAL A 49 10.13 -2.18 -14.40
CA VAL A 49 10.27 -0.91 -13.69
C VAL A 49 11.41 -0.08 -14.28
N GLN A 50 12.56 -0.71 -14.56
CA GLN A 50 13.71 -0.03 -15.15
C GLN A 50 13.40 0.46 -16.57
N GLU A 51 12.74 -0.36 -17.41
CA GLU A 51 12.35 0.04 -18.77
C GLU A 51 11.40 1.24 -18.76
N ILE A 52 10.44 1.26 -17.83
CA ILE A 52 9.52 2.40 -17.66
C ILE A 52 10.29 3.66 -17.24
N ALA A 53 11.21 3.55 -16.28
CA ALA A 53 12.02 4.68 -15.82
C ALA A 53 12.87 5.27 -16.95
N ASP A 54 13.50 4.41 -17.75
CA ASP A 54 14.32 4.82 -18.90
C ASP A 54 13.47 5.52 -19.97
N LYS A 55 12.28 4.98 -20.30
CA LYS A 55 11.33 5.62 -21.22
C LYS A 55 10.88 7.01 -20.76
N ILE A 56 10.64 7.19 -19.46
CA ILE A 56 10.26 8.48 -18.88
C ILE A 56 11.42 9.47 -19.00
N ASN A 57 12.64 9.05 -18.67
CA ASN A 57 13.85 9.89 -18.78
C ASN A 57 14.11 10.34 -20.22
N ASP A 58 14.03 9.41 -21.17
CA ASP A 58 14.23 9.71 -22.59
C ASP A 58 13.16 10.67 -23.12
N SER A 59 11.89 10.43 -22.78
CA SER A 59 10.78 11.31 -23.17
C SER A 59 10.92 12.70 -22.55
N GLY A 60 11.36 12.76 -21.29
CA GLY A 60 11.63 14.00 -20.58
C GLY A 60 12.76 14.80 -21.22
N ARG A 61 13.89 14.14 -21.55
CA ARG A 61 15.02 14.76 -22.26
C ARG A 61 14.61 15.31 -23.61
N LYS A 62 13.88 14.52 -24.40
CA LYS A 62 13.43 14.93 -25.74
C LYS A 62 12.64 16.22 -25.72
N ARG A 63 11.74 16.37 -24.74
CA ARG A 63 10.94 17.59 -24.55
C ARG A 63 11.80 18.80 -24.19
N VAL A 64 12.80 18.62 -23.33
CA VAL A 64 13.72 19.70 -22.93
C VAL A 64 14.60 20.13 -24.10
N ASP A 65 15.07 19.17 -24.91
CA ASP A 65 15.89 19.46 -26.09
C ASP A 65 15.07 20.16 -27.19
N GLU A 66 13.80 19.78 -27.38
CA GLU A 66 12.86 20.44 -28.31
C GLU A 66 12.47 21.86 -27.86
N GLU A 67 12.34 22.12 -26.56
CA GLU A 67 12.07 23.47 -26.04
C GLU A 67 13.30 24.39 -26.03
N SER A 68 14.50 23.83 -26.18
CA SER A 68 15.78 24.56 -26.16
C SER A 68 16.36 24.87 -27.54
N ALA A 69 15.71 24.43 -28.62
CA ALA A 69 16.12 24.60 -30.03
C ALA A 69 15.33 25.71 -30.74
#